data_AF-A0A8K0D297-F1
#
_entry.id   AF-A0A8K0D297-F1
#
_cell.length_a   1.000
_cell.length_b   1.000
_cell.length_c   1.000
_cell.angle_alpha   90.00
_cell.angle_beta   90.00
_cell.angle_gamma   90.00
#
_symmetry.space_group_name_H-M   'P 1'
#
loop_
_entity.id
_entity.type
_entity.pdbx_description
1 polymer ?
#
loop_
_entity_poly.entity_id
_entity_poly.type
_entity_poly.pdbx_seq_one_letter_code
_entity_poly.pdbx_strand_id
1 'polypeptide(L)'
;MRQNAVQKFKKIFEAAQSSRKKYGVEILVPRVTSRQTKRDNVPHSTPEEYFRRTIFVPFVDSFILHLDERLLSHDQILRSFAVIIPFENKNQEVNEVALRQLYAAYEHLLDAESFEIVLGEDKGKAVDMLLKKRFCEEWID
;
A
#
# COMPACT_ATOMS: atom_id res chain seq x y z
N MET A 1 11.59 1.68 -20.37
CA MET A 1 10.66 2.83 -20.37
C MET A 1 9.25 2.32 -20.09
N ARG A 2 8.47 2.94 -19.20
CA ARG A 2 7.08 2.51 -18.96
C ARG A 2 6.22 2.75 -20.21
N GLN A 3 5.99 1.69 -20.99
CA GLN A 3 5.39 1.74 -22.33
C GLN A 3 4.02 2.47 -22.35
N ASN A 4 3.23 2.34 -21.28
CA ASN A 4 1.87 2.88 -21.22
C ASN A 4 1.74 4.22 -20.47
N ALA A 5 2.84 4.80 -19.97
CA ALA A 5 2.78 5.97 -19.11
C ALA A 5 2.20 7.21 -19.81
N VAL A 6 2.44 7.36 -21.12
CA VAL A 6 1.87 8.46 -21.93
C VAL A 6 0.35 8.37 -21.95
N GLN A 7 -0.19 7.23 -22.41
CA GLN A 7 -1.64 7.05 -22.58
C GLN A 7 -2.40 7.10 -21.24
N LYS A 8 -1.83 6.51 -20.18
CA LYS A 8 -2.45 6.51 -18.85
C LYS A 8 -2.44 7.91 -18.23
N PHE A 9 -1.31 8.63 -18.33
CA PHE A 9 -1.23 9.97 -17.77
C PHE A 9 -2.11 10.97 -18.52
N LYS A 10 -2.25 10.82 -19.84
CA LYS A 10 -3.14 11.67 -20.66
C LYS A 10 -4.55 11.75 -20.07
N LYS A 11 -5.14 10.62 -19.67
CA LYS A 11 -6.48 10.58 -19.04
C LYS A 11 -6.55 11.36 -17.72
N ILE A 12 -5.50 11.25 -16.89
CA ILE A 12 -5.38 11.99 -15.63
C ILE A 12 -5.27 13.49 -15.91
N PHE A 13 -4.47 13.86 -16.93
CA PHE A 13 -4.26 15.24 -17.32
C PHE A 13 -5.52 15.87 -17.93
N GLU A 14 -6.30 15.14 -18.72
CA GLU A 14 -7.60 15.58 -19.25
C GLU A 14 -8.62 15.84 -18.12
N ALA A 15 -8.64 14.98 -17.09
CA ALA A 15 -9.45 15.22 -15.89
C ALA A 15 -9.01 16.51 -15.17
N ALA A 16 -7.70 16.71 -14.98
CA ALA A 16 -7.16 17.93 -14.40
C ALA A 16 -7.48 19.18 -15.23
N GLN A 17 -7.44 19.10 -16.56
CA GLN A 17 -7.85 20.17 -17.46
C GLN A 17 -9.34 20.51 -17.34
N SER A 18 -10.19 19.50 -17.13
CA SER A 18 -11.63 19.70 -16.95
C SER A 18 -11.90 20.45 -15.64
N SER A 19 -11.23 20.05 -14.54
CA SER A 19 -11.28 20.78 -13.27
C SER A 19 -10.72 22.20 -13.41
N ARG A 20 -9.58 22.37 -14.10
CA ARG A 20 -9.00 23.68 -14.40
C ARG A 20 -10.03 24.61 -15.05
N LYS A 21 -10.72 24.15 -16.10
CA LYS A 21 -11.75 24.93 -16.81
C LYS A 21 -12.89 25.35 -15.89
N LYS A 22 -13.34 24.45 -15.00
CA LYS A 22 -14.40 24.73 -14.02
C LYS A 22 -14.05 25.88 -13.07
N TYR A 23 -12.78 25.95 -12.64
CA TYR A 23 -12.32 26.96 -11.68
C TYR A 23 -11.61 28.16 -12.33
N GLY A 24 -11.52 28.21 -13.66
CA GLY A 24 -10.85 29.31 -14.38
C GLY A 24 -9.35 29.44 -14.11
N VAL A 25 -8.69 28.35 -13.68
CA VAL A 25 -7.25 28.36 -13.35
C VAL A 25 -6.43 28.04 -14.60
N GLU A 26 -5.12 28.28 -14.59
CA GLU A 26 -4.18 27.78 -15.60
C GLU A 26 -3.29 26.66 -15.08
N ILE A 27 -3.07 25.63 -15.90
CA ILE A 27 -2.04 24.60 -15.61
C ILE A 27 -0.74 25.07 -16.24
N LEU A 28 0.14 25.62 -15.40
CA LEU A 28 1.45 26.13 -15.80
C LEU A 28 2.55 25.25 -15.21
N VAL A 29 3.66 25.15 -15.93
CA VAL A 29 4.87 24.52 -15.39
C VAL A 29 5.47 25.46 -14.33
N PRO A 30 5.83 24.95 -13.14
CA PRO A 30 6.54 25.74 -12.14
C PRO A 30 7.83 26.34 -12.69
N ARG A 31 8.29 27.45 -12.10
CA ARG A 31 9.56 28.06 -12.50
C ARG A 31 10.71 27.06 -12.38
N VAL A 32 11.43 26.86 -13.50
CA VAL A 32 12.64 26.04 -13.56
C VAL A 32 13.86 26.96 -13.49
N THR A 33 14.77 26.72 -12.55
CA THR A 33 16.06 27.45 -12.45
C THR A 33 17.11 26.76 -13.32
N SER A 34 18.12 27.51 -13.80
CA SER A 34 19.17 26.96 -14.69
C SER A 34 19.88 25.74 -14.09
N ARG A 35 20.11 25.76 -12.77
CA ARG A 35 20.63 24.64 -12.01
C ARG A 35 19.65 24.31 -10.88
N GLN A 36 19.20 23.06 -10.85
CA GLN A 36 18.51 22.46 -9.70
C GLN A 36 19.47 21.46 -9.04
N THR A 37 19.41 21.36 -7.71
CA THR A 37 20.30 20.46 -6.92
C THR A 37 19.59 19.19 -6.44
N LYS A 38 18.26 19.22 -6.34
CA LYS A 38 17.45 18.12 -5.79
C LYS A 38 16.68 17.33 -6.85
N ARG A 39 16.46 17.91 -8.03
CA ARG A 39 15.73 17.30 -9.15
C ARG A 39 16.38 17.72 -10.46
N ASP A 40 16.27 16.86 -11.46
CA ASP A 40 16.73 17.19 -12.80
C ASP A 40 15.75 18.11 -13.51
N ASN A 41 16.30 19.04 -14.29
CA ASN A 41 15.53 19.87 -15.21
C ASN A 41 15.14 19.04 -16.45
N VAL A 42 14.15 18.17 -16.27
CA VAL A 42 13.74 17.25 -17.34
C VAL A 42 13.21 18.05 -18.53
N PRO A 43 13.69 17.80 -19.76
CA PRO A 43 13.19 18.48 -20.95
C PRO A 43 11.71 18.18 -21.15
N HIS A 44 10.94 19.19 -21.53
CA HIS A 44 9.51 19.10 -21.73
C HIS A 44 9.06 20.16 -22.72
N SER A 45 8.11 19.82 -23.59
CA SER A 45 7.50 20.77 -24.54
C SER A 45 6.12 21.24 -24.08
N THR A 46 5.48 20.51 -23.16
CA THR A 46 4.14 20.82 -22.64
C THR A 46 4.06 20.64 -21.13
N PRO A 47 3.12 21.29 -20.44
CA PRO A 47 2.88 21.03 -19.02
C PRO A 47 2.52 19.57 -18.75
N GLU A 48 1.78 18.92 -19.65
CA GLU A 48 1.47 17.48 -19.57
C GLU A 48 2.75 16.65 -19.49
N GLU A 49 3.68 16.92 -20.40
CA GLU A 49 4.94 16.20 -20.44
C GLU A 49 5.78 16.44 -19.20
N TYR A 50 5.83 17.68 -18.72
CA TYR A 50 6.53 18.04 -17.49
C TYR A 50 6.00 17.24 -16.29
N PHE A 51 4.69 17.29 -16.02
CA PHE A 51 4.11 16.62 -14.86
C PHE A 51 4.17 15.09 -14.99
N ARG A 52 4.06 14.56 -16.21
CA ARG A 52 4.25 13.12 -16.45
C ARG A 52 5.63 12.66 -16.03
N ARG A 53 6.67 13.39 -16.44
CA ARG A 53 8.08 13.02 -16.22
C ARG A 53 8.54 13.28 -14.79
N THR A 54 8.08 14.37 -14.16
CA THR A 54 8.57 14.80 -12.84
C THR A 54 7.76 14.24 -11.67
N ILE A 55 6.50 13.85 -11.90
CA ILE A 55 5.60 13.38 -10.84
C ILE A 55 5.12 11.97 -11.15
N PHE A 56 4.42 11.77 -12.26
CA PHE A 56 3.71 10.51 -12.50
C PHE A 56 4.63 9.30 -12.63
N VAL A 57 5.67 9.38 -13.47
CA VAL A 57 6.61 8.27 -13.65
C VAL A 57 7.35 7.94 -12.34
N PRO A 58 8.01 8.91 -11.66
CA PRO A 58 8.67 8.64 -10.39
C PRO A 58 7.73 8.07 -9.31
N PHE A 59 6.49 8.56 -9.24
CA PHE A 59 5.51 8.05 -8.30
C PHE A 59 5.16 6.59 -8.58
N VAL A 60 4.87 6.23 -9.83
CA VAL A 60 4.54 4.84 -10.19
C VAL A 60 5.76 3.93 -9.99
N ASP A 61 6.97 4.40 -10.26
CA ASP A 61 8.22 3.69 -9.95
C ASP A 61 8.35 3.40 -8.46
N SER A 62 8.24 4.41 -7.61
CA SER A 62 8.29 4.25 -6.16
C SER A 62 7.15 3.39 -5.63
N PHE A 63 5.94 3.52 -6.18
CA PHE A 63 4.80 2.74 -5.75
C PHE A 63 5.00 1.25 -6.03
N ILE A 64 5.48 0.89 -7.23
CA ILE A 64 5.80 -0.51 -7.53
C ILE A 64 6.91 -1.02 -6.62
N LEU A 65 7.97 -0.23 -6.41
CA LEU A 65 9.06 -0.61 -5.51
C LEU A 65 8.55 -0.87 -4.10
N HIS A 66 7.66 -0.04 -3.56
CA HIS A 66 7.06 -0.27 -2.26
C HIS A 66 6.15 -1.49 -2.21
N LEU A 67 5.37 -1.75 -3.27
CA LEU A 67 4.55 -2.97 -3.33
C LEU A 67 5.45 -4.22 -3.33
N ASP A 68 6.55 -4.17 -4.07
CA ASP A 68 7.50 -5.28 -4.12
C ASP A 68 8.18 -5.49 -2.77
N GLU A 69 8.77 -4.43 -2.21
CA GLU A 69 9.53 -4.46 -0.96
C GLU A 69 8.69 -4.75 0.29
N ARG A 70 7.41 -4.37 0.30
CA ARG A 70 6.58 -4.49 1.51
C ARG A 70 5.54 -5.60 1.42
N LEU A 71 5.12 -5.98 0.22
CA LEU A 71 4.10 -7.02 0.04
C LEU A 71 4.69 -8.28 -0.57
N LEU A 72 5.29 -8.18 -1.76
CA LEU A 72 5.70 -9.37 -2.51
C LEU A 72 6.91 -10.07 -1.88
N SER A 73 7.90 -9.30 -1.41
CA SER A 73 9.06 -9.82 -0.67
C SER A 73 8.66 -10.51 0.65
N HIS A 74 7.51 -10.15 1.20
CA HIS A 74 6.95 -10.70 2.42
C HIS A 74 5.76 -11.63 2.13
N ASP A 75 5.54 -12.10 0.89
CA ASP A 75 4.37 -12.90 0.52
C ASP A 75 4.16 -14.12 1.42
N GLN A 76 5.25 -14.83 1.76
CA GLN A 76 5.18 -15.99 2.65
C GLN A 76 4.73 -15.61 4.07
N ILE A 77 5.22 -14.48 4.58
CA ILE A 77 4.82 -13.92 5.87
C ILE A 77 3.35 -13.45 5.80
N LEU A 78 2.96 -12.76 4.73
CA LEU A 78 1.58 -12.30 4.53
C LEU A 78 0.58 -13.45 4.42
N ARG A 79 0.95 -14.56 3.76
CA ARG A 79 0.14 -15.78 3.73
C ARG A 79 -0.04 -16.40 5.11
N SER A 80 0.93 -16.26 6.01
CA SER A 80 0.80 -16.76 7.37
C SER A 80 -0.16 -15.91 8.23
N PHE A 81 -0.40 -14.62 7.90
CA PHE A 81 -1.50 -13.84 8.50
C PHE A 81 -2.88 -14.43 8.19
N ALA A 82 -3.03 -15.28 7.16
CA ALA A 82 -4.30 -15.99 6.91
C ALA A 82 -4.71 -16.91 8.07
N VAL A 83 -3.81 -17.23 8.99
CA VAL A 83 -4.14 -17.96 10.23
C VAL A 83 -4.82 -17.05 11.26
N ILE A 84 -4.56 -15.75 11.21
CA ILE A 84 -5.09 -14.74 12.14
C ILE A 84 -6.38 -14.13 11.60
N ILE A 85 -6.48 -13.98 10.27
CA ILE A 85 -7.71 -13.51 9.62
C ILE A 85 -8.67 -14.70 9.56
N PRO A 86 -9.88 -14.61 10.13
CA PRO A 86 -10.89 -15.65 10.01
C PRO A 86 -11.43 -15.68 8.57
N PHE A 87 -10.64 -16.26 7.68
CA PHE A 87 -11.05 -16.57 6.32
C PHE A 87 -11.58 -17.99 6.32
N GLU A 88 -12.69 -18.25 5.61
CA GLU A 88 -13.38 -19.55 5.58
C GLU A 88 -12.60 -20.68 4.89
N ASN A 89 -11.27 -20.74 5.01
CA ASN A 89 -10.45 -21.79 4.44
C ASN A 89 -10.19 -22.90 5.47
N LYS A 90 -11.18 -23.79 5.60
CA LYS A 90 -11.12 -24.95 6.51
C LYS A 90 -10.02 -25.98 6.19
N ASN A 91 -9.31 -25.84 5.08
CA ASN A 91 -8.41 -26.87 4.53
C ASN A 91 -6.95 -26.42 4.36
N GLN A 92 -6.54 -25.27 4.92
CA GLN A 92 -5.17 -24.79 4.75
C GLN A 92 -4.29 -25.29 5.90
N GLU A 93 -3.33 -26.18 5.58
CA GLU A 93 -2.29 -26.58 6.51
C GLU A 93 -1.50 -25.34 6.95
N VAL A 94 -1.41 -25.16 8.26
CA VAL A 94 -0.71 -24.02 8.86
C VAL A 94 0.79 -24.29 8.78
N ASN A 95 1.52 -23.46 8.05
CA ASN A 95 2.98 -23.53 8.02
C ASN A 95 3.56 -22.86 9.28
N GLU A 96 3.85 -23.66 10.29
CA GLU A 96 4.37 -23.20 11.59
C GLU A 96 5.66 -22.37 11.49
N VAL A 97 6.54 -22.70 10.53
CA VAL A 97 7.80 -21.97 10.33
C VAL A 97 7.53 -20.54 9.85
N ALA A 98 6.64 -20.38 8.87
CA ALA A 98 6.24 -19.08 8.38
C ALA A 98 5.55 -18.25 9.49
N LEU A 99 4.80 -18.92 10.36
CA LEU A 99 4.10 -18.29 11.49
C LEU A 99 5.07 -17.78 12.56
N ARG A 100 6.15 -18.52 12.84
CA ARG A 100 7.22 -18.04 13.74
C ARG A 100 7.97 -16.84 13.16
N GLN A 101 8.22 -16.85 11.85
CA GLN A 101 8.86 -15.72 11.15
C GLN A 101 7.98 -14.46 11.16
N LEU A 102 6.67 -14.64 10.96
CA LEU A 102 5.67 -13.59 11.10
C LEU A 102 5.71 -12.95 12.49
N TYR A 103 5.68 -13.78 13.53
CA TYR A 103 5.73 -13.28 14.91
C TYR A 103 7.02 -12.47 15.14
N ALA A 104 8.19 -13.02 14.78
CA ALA A 104 9.45 -12.30 14.96
C ALA A 104 9.49 -10.94 14.21
N ALA A 105 8.87 -10.85 13.03
CA ALA A 105 8.81 -9.62 12.26
C ALA A 105 7.87 -8.56 12.87
N TYR A 106 6.80 -9.00 13.53
CA TYR A 106 5.72 -8.14 14.03
C TYR A 106 5.53 -8.17 15.56
N GLU A 107 6.47 -8.76 16.29
CA GLU A 107 6.42 -8.95 17.76
C GLU A 107 6.14 -7.64 18.48
N HIS A 108 6.78 -6.55 18.04
CA HIS A 108 6.61 -5.21 18.59
C HIS A 108 5.23 -4.58 18.36
N LEU A 109 4.40 -5.14 17.46
CA LEU A 109 3.03 -4.68 17.18
C LEU A 109 1.95 -5.61 17.77
N LEU A 110 2.35 -6.74 18.37
CA LEU A 110 1.44 -7.77 18.87
C LEU A 110 1.50 -7.84 20.39
N ASP A 111 0.38 -7.54 21.04
CA ASP A 111 0.26 -7.65 22.50
C ASP A 111 0.28 -9.13 22.90
N ALA A 112 0.83 -9.46 24.09
CA ALA A 112 1.05 -10.84 24.54
C ALA A 112 -0.21 -11.73 24.54
N GLU A 113 -1.42 -11.17 24.67
CA GLU A 113 -2.70 -11.90 24.53
C GLU A 113 -2.92 -12.47 23.12
N SER A 114 -2.32 -11.87 22.10
CA SER A 114 -2.42 -12.32 20.70
C SER A 114 -1.69 -13.64 20.45
N PHE A 115 -0.75 -14.01 21.32
CA PHE A 115 0.16 -15.15 21.17
C PHE A 115 -0.48 -16.50 21.53
N GLU A 116 -1.23 -16.58 22.64
CA GLU A 116 -1.89 -17.84 23.06
C GLU A 116 -2.99 -18.27 22.10
N ILE A 117 -3.61 -17.31 21.43
CA ILE A 117 -4.71 -17.50 20.48
C ILE A 117 -4.22 -18.15 19.17
N VAL A 118 -2.99 -17.82 18.76
CA VAL A 118 -2.40 -18.27 17.49
C VAL A 118 -1.77 -19.66 17.59
N LEU A 119 -1.28 -20.04 18.78
CA LEU A 119 -0.61 -21.33 19.02
C LEU A 119 -1.47 -22.35 19.79
N GLY A 120 -2.61 -21.94 20.35
CA GLY A 120 -3.52 -22.84 21.06
C GLY A 120 -4.25 -23.82 20.12
N GLU A 121 -4.35 -25.08 20.54
CA GLU A 121 -4.93 -26.21 19.79
C GLU A 121 -6.42 -26.04 19.39
N ASP A 122 -7.08 -24.95 19.79
CA ASP A 122 -8.52 -24.75 19.59
C ASP A 122 -8.81 -23.47 18.76
N LYS A 123 -8.39 -23.52 17.48
CA LYS A 123 -8.51 -22.44 16.46
C LYS A 123 -9.92 -21.83 16.36
N GLY A 124 -10.96 -22.55 16.76
CA GLY A 124 -12.36 -22.10 16.71
C GLY A 124 -12.80 -21.18 17.86
N LYS A 125 -12.21 -21.30 19.06
CA LYS A 125 -12.59 -20.47 20.23
C LYS A 125 -11.83 -19.15 20.30
N ALA A 126 -10.61 -19.14 19.78
CA ALA A 126 -9.69 -18.02 19.90
C ALA A 126 -10.13 -16.81 19.02
N VAL A 127 -10.70 -17.08 17.85
CA VAL A 127 -11.30 -16.06 16.97
C VAL A 127 -12.57 -15.45 17.57
N ASP A 128 -13.45 -16.27 18.15
CA ASP A 128 -14.71 -15.82 18.78
C ASP A 128 -14.43 -14.94 20.02
N MET A 129 -13.35 -15.22 20.75
CA MET A 129 -12.92 -14.44 21.91
C MET A 129 -12.28 -13.09 21.51
N LEU A 130 -11.48 -13.04 20.43
CA LEU A 130 -10.91 -11.79 19.89
C LEU A 130 -11.98 -10.86 19.30
N LEU A 131 -12.94 -11.41 18.57
CA LEU A 131 -14.04 -10.62 18.00
C LEU A 131 -14.96 -10.10 19.12
N LYS A 132 -15.24 -10.90 20.16
CA LYS A 132 -16.05 -10.43 21.31
C LYS A 132 -15.35 -9.37 22.15
N LYS A 133 -14.06 -9.51 22.47
CA LYS A 133 -13.32 -8.48 23.23
C LYS A 133 -13.24 -7.16 22.46
N ARG A 134 -12.95 -7.20 21.15
CA ARG A 134 -12.73 -5.99 20.36
C ARG A 134 -14.02 -5.29 19.92
N PHE A 135 -15.14 -6.01 19.75
CA PHE A 135 -16.41 -5.38 19.38
C PHE A 135 -17.31 -4.99 20.57
N CYS A 136 -17.13 -5.56 21.76
CA CYS A 136 -17.96 -5.21 22.92
C CYS A 136 -17.50 -3.97 23.70
N GLU A 137 -16.24 -3.55 23.57
CA GLU A 137 -15.70 -2.42 24.36
C GLU A 137 -15.78 -1.05 23.64
N GLU A 138 -16.17 -0.98 22.36
CA GLU A 138 -16.21 0.29 21.60
C GLU A 138 -17.62 0.82 21.27
N TRP A 139 -18.71 0.16 21.69
CA TRP A 139 -20.09 0.61 21.40
C TRP A 139 -21.10 0.44 22.56
N ILE A 140 -20.67 0.61 23.80
CA ILE A 140 -21.59 0.93 24.91
C ILE A 140 -21.14 2.25 25.52
N ASP A 141 -21.59 3.33 24.88
CA ASP A 141 -22.03 4.57 25.52
C ASP A 141 -23.42 4.90 24.97
#